data_AF-A0A1D7TKS2-F1
#
_entry.id   AF-A0A1D7TKS2-F1
#
_cell.length_a   1.000
_cell.length_b   1.000
_cell.length_c   1.000
_cell.angle_alpha   90.00
_cell.angle_beta   90.00
_cell.angle_gamma   90.00
#
_symmetry.space_group_name_H-M   'P 1'
#
loop_
_entity.id
_entity.type
_entity.pdbx_description
1 polymer ?
#
loop_
_entity_poly.entity_id
_entity_poly.type
_entity_poly.pdbx_seq_one_letter_code
_entity_poly.pdbx_strand_id
1 'polypeptide(L)'
;MRHILITIFTLLTFTGCLAKDYAQGTETMMVDNVRLYSHNKIMSIEAPFNLGEPFKGFSTSYKDFLSLTRFIRGRMVEKVLINNYYISPEGDIFNSFQYLDKKNGDIFEQNVQTNKNTIYYNEKYGIKYYEGSVDYIDGIRCRSFSQKEKYREDYDHKITINIQTYDTFCSYYDLSGKGRLLWITYEYNYSFGSQALKGLDENLKSQSLKDIQHQFKQDIKAIFDSLQIHDMDRAKMKELGLLHNKAYEIKRE
;
A
#
# COMPACT_ATOMS: atom_id res chain seq x y z
N MET A 1 41.83 2.92 61.38
CA MET A 1 41.55 3.89 60.29
C MET A 1 41.39 3.08 59.01
N ARG A 2 40.14 2.94 58.51
CA ARG A 2 39.69 3.45 57.19
C ARG A 2 40.62 2.98 56.06
N HIS A 3 40.24 2.12 55.11
CA HIS A 3 39.10 2.25 54.19
C HIS A 3 38.69 0.87 53.65
N ILE A 4 37.46 0.40 53.97
CA ILE A 4 36.35 0.10 53.05
C ILE A 4 36.80 -0.35 51.64
N LEU A 5 36.84 -1.67 51.41
CA LEU A 5 36.70 -2.24 50.07
C LEU A 5 35.24 -2.05 49.64
N ILE A 6 35.02 -1.09 48.74
CA ILE A 6 33.74 -0.93 48.07
C ILE A 6 33.70 -1.98 46.96
N THR A 7 33.07 -3.11 47.23
CA THR A 7 32.63 -4.04 46.17
C THR A 7 31.46 -3.36 45.46
N ILE A 8 31.76 -2.61 44.40
CA ILE A 8 30.72 -2.08 43.49
C ILE A 8 30.16 -3.28 42.73
N PHE A 9 29.07 -3.84 43.25
CA PHE A 9 28.14 -4.64 42.47
C PHE A 9 27.48 -3.68 41.48
N THR A 10 28.07 -3.51 40.29
CA THR A 10 27.38 -2.95 39.13
C THR A 10 26.28 -3.93 38.73
N LEU A 11 25.12 -3.79 39.39
CA LEU A 11 23.84 -4.09 38.77
C LEU A 11 23.71 -3.13 37.58
N LEU A 12 24.29 -3.52 36.45
CA LEU A 12 23.84 -3.06 35.14
C LEU A 12 22.42 -3.58 34.98
N THR A 13 21.47 -2.84 35.52
CA THR A 13 20.09 -2.88 35.04
C THR A 13 20.19 -2.53 33.56
N PHE A 14 20.19 -3.56 32.72
CA PHE A 14 19.73 -3.47 31.35
C PHE A 14 18.28 -2.98 31.41
N THR A 15 18.09 -1.68 31.62
CA THR A 15 16.92 -0.98 31.08
C THR A 15 17.16 -0.97 29.59
N GLY A 16 16.89 -2.12 28.97
CA GLY A 16 16.65 -2.20 27.55
C GLY A 16 15.62 -1.13 27.28
N CYS A 17 16.07 -0.07 26.62
CA CYS A 17 15.21 0.92 26.03
C CYS A 17 14.44 0.15 24.96
N LEU A 18 13.33 -0.48 25.36
CA LEU A 18 12.28 -0.87 24.44
C LEU A 18 11.65 0.44 23.99
N ALA A 19 12.36 1.15 23.12
CA ALA A 19 11.73 2.06 22.19
C ALA A 19 10.86 1.18 21.29
N LYS A 20 9.68 0.80 21.80
CA LYS A 20 8.53 0.61 20.95
C LYS A 20 8.33 1.99 20.34
N ASP A 21 8.87 2.18 19.14
CA ASP A 21 8.44 3.23 18.22
C ASP A 21 6.96 2.97 17.92
N TYR A 22 6.10 3.29 18.88
CA TYR A 22 4.69 3.48 18.63
C TYR A 22 4.62 4.75 17.83
N ALA A 23 4.59 4.62 16.50
CA ALA A 23 4.21 5.73 15.65
C ALA A 23 2.91 6.31 16.22
N GLN A 24 2.97 7.55 16.70
CA GLN A 24 1.80 8.19 17.29
C GLN A 24 0.70 8.27 16.22
N GLY A 25 -0.47 7.73 16.55
CA GLY A 25 -1.58 7.66 15.61
C GLY A 25 -2.84 7.11 16.27
N THR A 26 -3.90 7.08 15.47
CA THR A 26 -5.22 6.58 15.87
C THR A 26 -5.49 5.31 15.12
N GLU A 27 -5.82 4.23 15.85
CA GLU A 27 -6.38 3.02 15.27
C GLU A 27 -7.90 3.12 15.20
N THR A 28 -8.50 2.59 14.14
CA THR A 28 -9.95 2.64 13.91
C THR A 28 -10.41 1.33 13.28
N MET A 29 -11.45 0.73 13.83
CA MET A 29 -12.09 -0.44 13.21
C MET A 29 -12.96 0.05 12.04
N MET A 30 -12.65 -0.42 10.83
CA MET A 30 -13.33 -0.02 9.61
C MET A 30 -14.57 -0.91 9.38
N VAL A 31 -15.62 -0.66 10.15
CA VAL A 31 -16.96 -1.23 9.94
C VAL A 31 -17.74 -0.35 8.95
N ASP A 32 -18.96 -0.76 8.59
CA ASP A 32 -19.77 -0.07 7.58
C ASP A 32 -19.90 1.44 7.84
N ASN A 33 -19.69 2.23 6.78
CA ASN A 33 -19.76 3.70 6.78
C ASN A 33 -18.71 4.41 7.65
N VAL A 34 -17.64 3.73 8.07
CA VAL A 34 -16.51 4.38 8.76
C VAL A 34 -15.51 4.92 7.74
N ARG A 35 -15.33 6.24 7.74
CA ARG A 35 -14.35 6.94 6.93
C ARG A 35 -13.14 7.35 7.76
N LEU A 36 -11.95 6.90 7.34
CA LEU A 36 -10.68 7.24 7.95
C LEU A 36 -10.06 8.44 7.22
N TYR A 37 -9.53 9.40 7.97
CA TYR A 37 -8.92 10.63 7.42
C TYR A 37 -7.43 10.69 7.75
N SER A 38 -6.63 11.21 6.83
CA SER A 38 -5.22 11.53 7.11
C SER A 38 -5.10 12.71 8.09
N HIS A 39 -3.89 12.94 8.62
CA HIS A 39 -3.63 13.96 9.63
C HIS A 39 -4.17 15.35 9.26
N ASN A 40 -3.81 15.86 8.08
CA ASN A 40 -4.26 17.17 7.59
C ASN A 40 -5.57 17.07 6.80
N LYS A 41 -6.25 15.91 6.85
CA LYS A 41 -7.46 15.58 6.07
C LYS A 41 -7.30 15.78 4.56
N ILE A 42 -6.08 15.67 4.06
CA ILE A 42 -5.76 15.71 2.62
C ILE A 42 -6.44 14.56 1.89
N MET A 43 -6.52 13.40 2.53
CA MET A 43 -7.15 12.21 1.96
C MET A 43 -8.03 11.49 2.96
N SER A 44 -9.00 10.76 2.44
CA SER A 44 -9.85 9.88 3.24
C SER A 44 -10.24 8.62 2.48
N ILE A 45 -10.51 7.55 3.21
CA ILE A 45 -10.86 6.24 2.65
C ILE A 45 -11.95 5.57 3.50
N GLU A 46 -12.71 4.71 2.85
CA GLU A 46 -13.48 3.66 3.50
C GLU A 46 -12.84 2.31 3.17
N ALA A 47 -13.23 1.26 3.88
CA ALA A 47 -12.77 -0.09 3.59
C ALA A 47 -13.97 -1.04 3.60
N PRO A 48 -14.01 -2.04 2.72
CA PRO A 48 -15.13 -2.97 2.65
C PRO A 48 -15.15 -3.91 3.86
N PHE A 49 -16.36 -4.21 4.33
CA PHE A 49 -16.58 -5.25 5.34
C PHE A 49 -16.96 -6.57 4.66
N ASN A 50 -15.95 -7.31 4.21
CA ASN A 50 -16.11 -8.61 3.55
C ASN A 50 -15.69 -9.76 4.48
N LEU A 51 -16.29 -10.93 4.28
CA LEU A 51 -15.95 -12.18 4.99
C LEU A 51 -16.04 -12.11 6.52
N GLY A 52 -16.82 -11.16 7.06
CA GLY A 52 -17.04 -11.02 8.51
C GLY A 52 -15.84 -10.47 9.29
N GLU A 53 -14.76 -10.07 8.63
CA GLU A 53 -13.56 -9.53 9.25
C GLU A 53 -13.36 -8.08 8.77
N PRO A 54 -13.39 -7.07 9.67
CA PRO A 54 -13.16 -5.67 9.27
C PRO A 54 -11.67 -5.36 9.10
N PHE A 55 -11.37 -4.35 8.28
CA PHE A 55 -10.03 -3.76 8.28
C PHE A 55 -9.78 -3.01 9.60
N LYS A 56 -8.54 -3.06 10.09
CA LYS A 56 -8.00 -2.11 11.06
C LYS A 56 -7.37 -0.96 10.30
N GLY A 57 -7.95 0.21 10.42
CA GLY A 57 -7.41 1.47 9.94
C GLY A 57 -6.46 2.10 10.94
N PHE A 58 -5.44 2.79 10.45
CA PHE A 58 -4.54 3.58 11.27
C PHE A 58 -4.14 4.86 10.52
N SER A 59 -4.13 5.98 11.24
CA SER A 59 -3.69 7.29 10.75
C SER A 59 -2.66 7.88 11.71
N THR A 60 -1.54 8.39 11.21
CA THR A 60 -0.52 9.05 12.06
C THR A 60 -0.93 10.47 12.46
N SER A 61 -0.36 10.99 13.54
CA SER A 61 -0.58 12.36 14.00
C SER A 61 0.36 13.42 13.40
N TYR A 62 1.29 13.05 12.53
CA TYR A 62 2.37 13.95 12.10
C TYR A 62 2.64 13.97 10.58
N LYS A 63 2.00 13.08 9.83
CA LYS A 63 2.11 13.03 8.36
C LYS A 63 0.81 12.56 7.74
N ASP A 64 0.62 12.87 6.47
CA ASP A 64 -0.51 12.38 5.68
C ASP A 64 -0.23 10.94 5.24
N PHE A 65 -0.54 10.03 6.16
CA PHE A 65 -0.42 8.59 6.01
C PHE A 65 -1.65 7.89 6.54
N LEU A 66 -2.12 6.91 5.79
CA LEU A 66 -3.17 5.98 6.18
C LEU A 66 -2.66 4.55 5.97
N SER A 67 -3.05 3.64 6.87
CA SER A 67 -2.87 2.22 6.65
C SER A 67 -4.14 1.45 6.97
N LEU A 68 -4.45 0.46 6.16
CA LEU A 68 -5.47 -0.54 6.41
C LEU A 68 -4.77 -1.89 6.54
N THR A 69 -5.14 -2.69 7.54
CA THR A 69 -4.67 -4.08 7.69
C THR A 69 -5.83 -4.98 8.08
N ARG A 70 -6.01 -6.10 7.39
CA ARG A 70 -7.04 -7.07 7.69
C ARG A 70 -6.45 -8.47 7.76
N PHE A 71 -6.89 -9.22 8.77
CA PHE A 71 -6.53 -10.62 8.96
C PHE A 71 -7.76 -11.47 8.68
N ILE A 72 -7.83 -12.11 7.52
CA ILE A 72 -8.91 -13.04 7.19
C ILE A 72 -8.50 -14.41 7.72
N ARG A 73 -9.10 -14.80 8.84
CA ARG A 73 -8.71 -16.00 9.59
C ARG A 73 -8.62 -17.23 8.70
N GLY A 74 -7.46 -17.89 8.75
CA GLY A 74 -7.20 -19.13 8.03
C GLY A 74 -7.05 -19.00 6.50
N ARG A 75 -7.06 -17.77 5.94
CA ARG A 75 -6.97 -17.50 4.50
C ARG A 75 -5.77 -16.62 4.15
N MET A 76 -5.85 -15.32 4.45
CA MET A 76 -4.87 -14.32 4.03
C MET A 76 -4.80 -13.14 4.99
N VAL A 77 -3.72 -12.37 4.87
CA VAL A 77 -3.58 -11.04 5.47
C VAL A 77 -3.46 -10.04 4.34
N GLU A 78 -4.17 -8.93 4.46
CA GLU A 78 -4.14 -7.83 3.51
C GLU A 78 -3.64 -6.57 4.19
N LYS A 79 -2.89 -5.78 3.43
CA LYS A 79 -2.34 -4.52 3.91
C LYS A 79 -2.37 -3.50 2.78
N VAL A 80 -2.81 -2.29 3.11
CA VAL A 80 -2.80 -1.13 2.22
C VAL A 80 -2.15 0.02 2.97
N LEU A 81 -1.14 0.63 2.39
CA LEU A 81 -0.42 1.78 2.90
C LEU A 81 -0.58 2.91 1.90
N ILE A 82 -1.10 4.05 2.34
CA ILE A 82 -1.34 5.22 1.50
C ILE A 82 -0.55 6.36 2.08
N ASN A 83 0.33 6.93 1.28
CA ASN A 83 1.17 8.05 1.67
C ASN A 83 0.94 9.22 0.71
N ASN A 84 0.94 10.43 1.24
CA ASN A 84 0.97 11.66 0.45
C ASN A 84 2.30 12.39 0.65
N TYR A 85 2.93 12.80 -0.44
CA TYR A 85 4.19 13.56 -0.42
C TYR A 85 4.12 14.73 -1.40
N TYR A 86 4.94 15.76 -1.15
CA TYR A 86 5.30 16.69 -2.21
C TYR A 86 6.21 16.00 -3.22
N ILE A 87 5.96 16.25 -4.50
CA ILE A 87 6.83 15.76 -5.57
C ILE A 87 8.14 16.55 -5.53
N SER A 88 9.26 15.84 -5.58
CA SER A 88 10.57 16.43 -5.77
C SER A 88 11.10 16.10 -7.17
N PRO A 89 11.62 17.09 -7.93
CA PRO A 89 12.35 16.81 -9.17
C PRO A 89 13.58 15.92 -8.95
N GLU A 90 14.15 15.97 -7.74
CA GLU A 90 15.33 15.23 -7.33
C GLU A 90 14.92 14.16 -6.31
N GLY A 91 14.88 12.89 -6.73
CA GLY A 91 14.89 11.76 -5.79
C GLY A 91 13.55 11.14 -5.39
N ASP A 92 12.50 11.25 -6.20
CA ASP A 92 11.28 10.47 -5.95
C ASP A 92 11.49 8.97 -6.23
N ILE A 93 10.72 8.13 -5.51
CA ILE A 93 10.64 6.66 -5.63
C ILE A 93 10.21 6.22 -7.05
N PHE A 94 9.56 7.13 -7.73
CA PHE A 94 9.07 7.00 -9.08
C PHE A 94 9.12 8.43 -9.62
N ASN A 95 9.70 8.69 -10.79
CA ASN A 95 9.83 10.04 -11.35
C ASN A 95 8.43 10.65 -11.60
N SER A 96 7.80 11.12 -10.51
CA SER A 96 6.38 11.41 -10.45
C SER A 96 6.09 12.79 -11.01
N PHE A 97 7.10 13.66 -10.98
CA PHE A 97 7.08 14.97 -11.58
C PHE A 97 6.76 14.92 -13.09
N GLN A 98 7.39 14.01 -13.84
CA GLN A 98 7.15 13.92 -15.29
C GLN A 98 5.68 13.60 -15.61
N TYR A 99 4.94 12.95 -14.71
CA TYR A 99 3.54 12.58 -14.91
C TYR A 99 2.55 13.68 -14.51
N LEU A 100 3.03 14.87 -14.15
CA LEU A 100 2.24 16.10 -14.19
C LEU A 100 2.15 16.68 -15.62
N ASP A 101 2.86 16.10 -16.58
CA ASP A 101 2.67 16.33 -18.01
C ASP A 101 1.83 15.20 -18.63
N LYS A 102 0.69 15.56 -19.21
CA LYS A 102 -0.25 14.63 -19.86
C LYS A 102 0.45 13.77 -20.92
N LYS A 103 1.40 14.32 -21.68
CA LYS A 103 2.10 13.61 -22.75
C LYS A 103 2.84 12.38 -22.21
N ASN A 104 3.49 12.52 -21.06
CA ASN A 104 4.22 11.40 -20.43
C ASN A 104 3.25 10.33 -19.91
N GLY A 105 2.07 10.74 -19.42
CA GLY A 105 0.99 9.82 -19.07
C GLY A 105 0.48 9.02 -20.27
N ASP A 106 0.26 9.67 -21.41
CA ASP A 106 -0.21 9.02 -22.64
C ASP A 106 0.82 8.04 -23.20
N ILE A 107 2.12 8.43 -23.21
CA ILE A 107 3.22 7.54 -23.60
C ILE A 107 3.28 6.30 -22.71
N PHE A 108 3.17 6.48 -21.39
CA PHE A 108 3.17 5.36 -20.46
C PHE A 108 1.99 4.41 -20.72
N GLU A 109 0.77 4.94 -20.90
CA GLU A 109 -0.42 4.14 -21.19
C GLU A 109 -0.24 3.31 -22.47
N GLN A 110 0.28 3.92 -23.54
CA GLN A 110 0.59 3.23 -24.78
C GLN A 110 1.65 2.14 -24.59
N ASN A 111 2.71 2.43 -23.84
CA ASN A 111 3.79 1.48 -23.58
C ASN A 111 3.30 0.25 -22.80
N VAL A 112 2.50 0.42 -21.74
CA VAL A 112 1.99 -0.74 -20.97
C VAL A 112 0.93 -1.54 -21.72
N GLN A 113 0.20 -0.92 -22.65
CA GLN A 113 -0.74 -1.63 -23.52
C GLN A 113 -0.02 -2.48 -24.58
N THR A 114 1.13 -2.02 -25.06
CA THR A 114 1.89 -2.70 -26.12
C THR A 114 2.97 -3.64 -25.58
N ASN A 115 3.45 -3.41 -24.36
CA ASN A 115 4.47 -4.22 -23.69
C ASN A 115 4.11 -4.43 -22.21
N LYS A 116 3.47 -5.57 -21.93
CA LYS A 116 3.06 -5.96 -20.57
C LYS A 116 4.25 -6.27 -19.64
N ASN A 117 5.45 -6.54 -20.19
CA ASN A 117 6.64 -6.95 -19.44
C ASN A 117 7.59 -5.78 -19.14
N THR A 118 7.06 -4.58 -18.93
CA THR A 118 7.88 -3.40 -18.65
C THR A 118 8.51 -3.53 -17.27
N ILE A 119 9.80 -3.88 -17.22
CA ILE A 119 10.56 -3.93 -15.98
C ILE A 119 11.03 -2.51 -15.61
N TYR A 120 10.54 -1.97 -14.50
CA TYR A 120 11.05 -0.72 -13.92
C TYR A 120 11.93 -1.05 -12.71
N TYR A 121 13.07 -0.39 -12.60
CA TYR A 121 13.96 -0.53 -11.45
C TYR A 121 14.06 0.80 -10.72
N ASN A 122 13.73 0.77 -9.44
CA ASN A 122 14.01 1.86 -8.54
C ASN A 122 15.34 1.59 -7.83
N GLU A 123 16.36 2.32 -8.23
CA GLU A 123 17.71 2.21 -7.65
C GLU A 123 17.78 2.65 -6.19
N LYS A 124 17.02 3.70 -5.82
CA LYS A 124 17.02 4.28 -4.47
C LYS A 124 16.55 3.31 -3.39
N TYR A 125 15.60 2.43 -3.71
CA TYR A 125 15.04 1.44 -2.78
C TYR A 125 15.34 -0.01 -3.18
N GLY A 126 16.03 -0.23 -4.30
CA GLY A 126 16.34 -1.56 -4.82
C GLY A 126 15.11 -2.37 -5.25
N ILE A 127 14.02 -1.72 -5.65
CA ILE A 127 12.75 -2.39 -6.00
C ILE A 127 12.69 -2.64 -7.51
N LYS A 128 12.40 -3.89 -7.88
CA LYS A 128 12.11 -4.31 -9.26
C LYS A 128 10.61 -4.50 -9.44
N TYR A 129 10.08 -3.85 -10.47
CA TYR A 129 8.70 -3.95 -10.90
C TYR A 129 8.64 -4.75 -12.20
N TYR A 130 7.63 -5.61 -12.35
CA TYR A 130 7.60 -6.61 -13.43
C TYR A 130 6.50 -6.34 -14.45
N GLU A 131 5.34 -5.88 -13.99
CA GLU A 131 4.21 -5.57 -14.85
C GLU A 131 3.66 -4.20 -14.50
N GLY A 132 3.46 -3.37 -15.54
CA GLY A 132 2.91 -2.03 -15.40
C GLY A 132 1.46 -1.97 -15.87
N SER A 133 0.64 -1.19 -15.17
CA SER A 133 -0.74 -0.89 -15.53
C SER A 133 -1.07 0.57 -15.34
N VAL A 134 -2.01 1.07 -16.14
CA VAL A 134 -2.73 2.32 -15.85
C VAL A 134 -4.00 2.00 -15.10
N ASP A 135 -4.17 2.68 -13.97
CA ASP A 135 -5.36 2.65 -13.12
C ASP A 135 -5.85 4.08 -12.88
N TYR A 136 -7.08 4.24 -12.36
CA TYR A 136 -7.63 5.55 -12.05
C TYR A 136 -8.13 5.59 -10.61
N ILE A 137 -7.69 6.58 -9.83
CA ILE A 137 -8.07 6.77 -8.43
C ILE A 137 -8.49 8.23 -8.25
N ASP A 138 -9.71 8.45 -7.76
CA ASP A 138 -10.34 9.79 -7.67
C ASP A 138 -10.24 10.59 -9.00
N GLY A 139 -10.34 9.88 -10.13
CA GLY A 139 -10.21 10.43 -11.49
C GLY A 139 -8.77 10.72 -11.94
N ILE A 140 -7.75 10.55 -11.10
CA ILE A 140 -6.34 10.73 -11.46
C ILE A 140 -5.83 9.48 -12.17
N ARG A 141 -5.12 9.66 -13.28
CA ARG A 141 -4.40 8.56 -13.95
C ARG A 141 -3.16 8.16 -13.15
N CYS A 142 -3.17 6.93 -12.65
CA CYS A 142 -2.12 6.36 -11.81
C CYS A 142 -1.32 5.28 -12.55
N ARG A 143 -0.07 5.10 -12.12
CA ARG A 143 0.83 4.06 -12.64
C ARG A 143 0.97 3.01 -11.56
N SER A 144 0.51 1.81 -11.85
CA SER A 144 0.53 0.69 -10.92
C SER A 144 1.49 -0.37 -11.39
N PHE A 145 2.14 -1.02 -10.45
CA PHE A 145 3.18 -1.99 -10.71
C PHE A 145 3.09 -3.18 -9.78
N SER A 146 3.32 -4.39 -10.32
CA SER A 146 3.54 -5.58 -9.50
C SER A 146 5.02 -5.74 -9.15
N GLN A 147 5.31 -6.08 -7.89
CA GLN A 147 6.62 -6.59 -7.50
C GLN A 147 6.66 -8.11 -7.73
N LYS A 148 7.87 -8.68 -7.74
CA LYS A 148 8.05 -10.13 -7.73
C LYS A 148 7.41 -10.72 -6.46
N GLU A 149 6.71 -11.83 -6.62
CA GLU A 149 6.32 -12.68 -5.49
C GLU A 149 7.52 -13.00 -4.59
N LYS A 150 7.32 -12.84 -3.28
CA LYS A 150 8.30 -13.18 -2.26
C LYS A 150 7.80 -14.38 -1.47
N TYR A 151 8.73 -15.27 -1.15
CA TYR A 151 8.46 -16.45 -0.33
C TYR A 151 9.26 -16.32 0.95
N ARG A 152 8.57 -16.36 2.09
CA ARG A 152 9.19 -16.38 3.42
C ARG A 152 8.96 -17.74 4.06
N GLU A 153 10.04 -18.38 4.48
CA GLU A 153 9.98 -19.58 5.31
C GLU A 153 9.92 -19.17 6.78
N ASP A 154 8.89 -19.65 7.47
CA ASP A 154 8.84 -19.71 8.93
C ASP A 154 9.34 -21.09 9.34
N TYR A 155 10.63 -21.15 9.70
CA TYR A 155 11.32 -22.40 10.07
C TYR A 155 10.73 -23.04 11.33
N ASP A 156 10.28 -22.23 12.28
CA ASP A 156 9.75 -22.72 13.56
C ASP A 156 8.42 -23.45 13.35
N HIS A 157 7.60 -22.98 12.42
CA HIS A 157 6.29 -23.57 12.12
C HIS A 157 6.27 -24.43 10.86
N LYS A 158 7.39 -24.53 10.11
CA LYS A 158 7.50 -25.17 8.79
C LYS A 158 6.44 -24.66 7.80
N ILE A 159 6.23 -23.35 7.79
CA ILE A 159 5.22 -22.70 6.96
C ILE A 159 5.91 -21.86 5.89
N THR A 160 5.51 -22.03 4.64
CA THR A 160 5.87 -21.10 3.56
C THR A 160 4.76 -20.05 3.42
N ILE A 161 5.14 -18.78 3.48
CA ILE A 161 4.28 -17.62 3.28
C ILE A 161 4.60 -17.03 1.90
N ASN A 162 3.60 -16.93 1.03
CA ASN A 162 3.68 -16.17 -0.21
C ASN A 162 3.23 -14.73 0.07
N ILE A 163 3.96 -13.77 -0.49
CA ILE A 163 3.67 -12.34 -0.39
C ILE A 163 3.68 -11.77 -1.80
N GLN A 164 2.57 -11.15 -2.20
CA GLN A 164 2.45 -10.42 -3.45
C GLN A 164 2.19 -8.94 -3.14
N THR A 165 3.08 -8.08 -3.63
CA THR A 165 3.07 -6.63 -3.37
C THR A 165 2.88 -5.85 -4.66
N TYR A 166 2.15 -4.75 -4.56
CA TYR A 166 1.91 -3.80 -5.64
C TYR A 166 2.14 -2.38 -5.17
N ASP A 167 2.56 -1.51 -6.09
CA ASP A 167 2.72 -0.08 -5.85
C ASP A 167 1.98 0.73 -6.92
N THR A 168 1.19 1.70 -6.48
CA THR A 168 0.48 2.66 -7.34
C THR A 168 0.94 4.08 -7.03
N PHE A 169 1.29 4.82 -8.08
CA PHE A 169 1.75 6.21 -8.02
C PHE A 169 0.79 7.12 -8.79
N CYS A 170 0.19 8.09 -8.10
CA CYS A 170 -0.69 9.09 -8.70
C CYS A 170 -0.11 10.49 -8.48
N SER A 171 0.18 11.21 -9.56
CA SER A 171 0.67 12.59 -9.49
C SER A 171 -0.49 13.57 -9.68
N TYR A 172 -0.58 14.60 -8.85
CA TYR A 172 -1.61 15.63 -8.97
C TYR A 172 -1.12 17.00 -8.50
N TYR A 173 -1.88 18.05 -8.80
CA TYR A 173 -1.66 19.38 -8.23
C TYR A 173 -2.58 19.61 -7.03
N ASP A 174 -2.03 20.08 -5.92
CA ASP A 174 -2.84 20.55 -4.80
C ASP A 174 -3.42 21.96 -5.05
N LEU A 175 -4.33 22.40 -4.18
CA LEU A 175 -4.98 23.73 -4.22
C LEU A 175 -3.99 24.91 -4.16
N SER A 176 -2.74 24.69 -3.75
CA SER A 176 -1.68 25.70 -3.80
C SER A 176 -0.91 25.71 -5.13
N GLY A 177 -1.31 24.84 -6.07
CA GLY A 177 -0.67 24.66 -7.36
C GLY A 177 0.61 23.83 -7.32
N LYS A 178 0.95 23.19 -6.18
CA LYS A 178 2.15 22.39 -6.00
C LYS A 178 1.91 20.93 -6.37
N GLY A 179 2.93 20.28 -6.94
CA GLY A 179 2.89 18.86 -7.29
C GLY A 179 2.89 17.96 -6.05
N ARG A 180 1.99 16.98 -6.03
CA ARG A 180 1.82 15.96 -4.99
C ARG A 180 1.86 14.56 -5.57
N LEU A 181 2.37 13.63 -4.79
CA LEU A 181 2.37 12.19 -5.07
C LEU A 181 1.53 11.47 -4.03
N LEU A 182 0.48 10.80 -4.50
CA LEU A 182 -0.14 9.71 -3.75
C LEU A 182 0.60 8.42 -4.08
N TRP A 183 1.26 7.83 -3.09
CA TRP A 183 1.91 6.53 -3.21
C TRP A 183 1.17 5.51 -2.36
N ILE A 184 0.60 4.50 -3.03
CA ILE A 184 -0.14 3.42 -2.42
C ILE A 184 0.65 2.12 -2.58
N THR A 185 1.05 1.51 -1.47
CA THR A 185 1.61 0.15 -1.46
C THR A 185 0.56 -0.78 -0.90
N TYR A 186 0.24 -1.85 -1.60
CA TYR A 186 -0.76 -2.81 -1.17
C TYR A 186 -0.30 -4.23 -1.42
N GLU A 187 -0.60 -5.12 -0.48
CA GLU A 187 -0.16 -6.50 -0.51
C GLU A 187 -1.19 -7.42 0.10
N TYR A 188 -1.20 -8.66 -0.40
CA TYR A 188 -1.78 -9.79 0.31
C TYR A 188 -0.71 -10.84 0.53
N ASN A 189 -0.84 -11.57 1.64
CA ASN A 189 -0.02 -12.73 1.92
C ASN A 189 -0.87 -13.87 2.45
N TYR A 190 -0.47 -15.09 2.12
CA TYR A 190 -1.13 -16.31 2.57
C TYR A 190 -0.09 -17.38 2.89
N SER A 191 -0.48 -18.32 3.75
CA SER A 191 0.35 -19.46 4.13
C SER A 191 -0.12 -20.70 3.41
N PHE A 192 0.81 -21.48 2.84
CA PHE A 192 0.49 -22.80 2.28
C PHE A 192 0.02 -23.81 3.34
N GLY A 193 0.31 -23.55 4.62
CA GLY A 193 -0.20 -24.30 5.77
C GLY A 193 -1.52 -23.76 6.34
N SER A 194 -2.12 -22.73 5.73
CA SER A 194 -3.36 -22.13 6.18
C SER A 194 -4.55 -23.10 6.08
N GLN A 195 -5.58 -22.88 6.89
CA GLN A 195 -6.80 -23.72 6.86
C GLN A 195 -7.46 -23.76 5.48
N ALA A 196 -7.34 -22.67 4.72
CA ALA A 196 -7.89 -22.57 3.37
C ALA A 196 -7.14 -23.40 2.32
N LEU A 197 -5.89 -23.81 2.58
CA LEU A 197 -5.07 -24.54 1.60
C LEU A 197 -4.63 -25.92 2.10
N LYS A 198 -4.64 -26.16 3.42
CA LYS A 198 -4.13 -27.39 4.04
C LYS A 198 -4.96 -28.60 3.65
N GLY A 199 -4.30 -29.62 3.11
CA GLY A 199 -4.93 -30.91 2.78
C GLY A 199 -5.77 -30.89 1.50
N LEU A 200 -5.80 -29.77 0.76
CA LEU A 200 -6.40 -29.72 -0.56
C LEU A 200 -5.51 -30.41 -1.59
N ASP A 201 -6.15 -31.09 -2.56
CA ASP A 201 -5.47 -31.50 -3.79
C ASP A 201 -5.06 -30.28 -4.63
N GLU A 202 -4.24 -30.51 -5.66
CA GLU A 202 -3.67 -29.43 -6.47
C GLU A 202 -4.72 -28.62 -7.24
N ASN A 203 -5.82 -29.22 -7.68
CA ASN A 203 -6.89 -28.50 -8.39
C ASN A 203 -7.64 -27.57 -7.44
N LEU A 204 -8.05 -28.09 -6.28
CA LEU A 204 -8.74 -27.31 -5.24
C LEU A 204 -7.83 -26.23 -4.65
N LYS A 205 -6.53 -26.52 -4.51
CA LYS A 205 -5.53 -25.52 -4.09
C LYS A 205 -5.43 -24.41 -5.13
N SER A 206 -5.30 -24.74 -6.42
CA SER A 206 -5.23 -23.75 -7.49
C SER A 206 -6.48 -22.85 -7.51
N GLN A 207 -7.67 -23.43 -7.35
CA GLN A 207 -8.91 -22.66 -7.27
C GLN A 207 -8.93 -21.75 -6.03
N SER A 208 -8.54 -22.26 -4.87
CA SER A 208 -8.50 -21.49 -3.62
C SER A 208 -7.53 -20.30 -3.71
N LEU A 209 -6.41 -20.46 -4.41
CA LEU A 209 -5.47 -19.37 -4.67
C LEU A 209 -6.08 -18.29 -5.58
N LYS A 210 -6.82 -18.69 -6.62
CA LYS A 210 -7.58 -17.76 -7.48
C LYS A 210 -8.65 -17.01 -6.68
N ASP A 211 -9.33 -17.68 -5.76
CA ASP A 211 -10.35 -17.05 -4.91
C ASP A 211 -9.73 -16.03 -3.95
N ILE A 212 -8.58 -16.34 -3.35
CA ILE A 212 -7.79 -15.41 -2.52
C ILE A 212 -7.42 -14.16 -3.33
N GLN A 213 -6.86 -14.36 -4.53
CA GLN A 213 -6.43 -13.25 -5.38
C GLN A 213 -7.64 -12.42 -5.87
N HIS A 214 -8.75 -13.08 -6.21
CA HIS A 214 -9.97 -12.40 -6.63
C HIS A 214 -10.54 -11.54 -5.50
N GLN A 215 -10.64 -12.11 -4.29
CA GLN A 215 -11.11 -11.38 -3.11
C GLN A 215 -10.25 -10.14 -2.86
N PHE A 216 -8.92 -10.29 -2.83
CA PHE A 216 -8.01 -9.16 -2.67
C PHE A 216 -8.24 -8.07 -3.73
N LYS A 217 -8.36 -8.44 -5.01
CA LYS A 217 -8.63 -7.48 -6.09
C LYS A 217 -9.96 -6.73 -5.90
N GLN A 218 -11.00 -7.40 -5.41
CA GLN A 218 -12.28 -6.76 -5.07
C GLN A 218 -12.14 -5.77 -3.91
N ASP A 219 -11.37 -6.14 -2.88
CA ASP A 219 -11.16 -5.26 -1.73
C ASP A 219 -10.34 -4.02 -2.10
N ILE A 220 -9.28 -4.18 -2.88
CA ILE A 220 -8.50 -3.05 -3.41
C ILE A 220 -9.37 -2.14 -4.28
N LYS A 221 -10.23 -2.71 -5.13
CA LYS A 221 -11.19 -1.92 -5.91
C LYS A 221 -12.08 -1.07 -5.00
N ALA A 222 -12.70 -1.67 -4.00
CA ALA A 222 -13.58 -0.93 -3.08
C ALA A 222 -12.83 0.18 -2.33
N ILE A 223 -11.60 -0.09 -1.88
CA ILE A 223 -10.75 0.90 -1.22
C ILE A 223 -10.43 2.06 -2.18
N PHE A 224 -10.01 1.77 -3.41
CA PHE A 224 -9.64 2.78 -4.40
C PHE A 224 -10.84 3.62 -4.86
N ASP A 225 -12.00 3.00 -5.03
CA ASP A 225 -13.25 3.70 -5.36
C ASP A 225 -13.71 4.63 -4.23
N SER A 226 -13.40 4.30 -2.97
CA SER A 226 -13.75 5.12 -1.81
C SER A 226 -12.75 6.25 -1.50
N LEU A 227 -11.54 6.17 -2.08
CA LEU A 227 -10.44 7.09 -1.81
C LEU A 227 -10.78 8.45 -2.39
N GLN A 228 -10.74 9.47 -1.53
CA GLN A 228 -10.97 10.86 -1.90
C GLN A 228 -9.75 11.70 -1.53
N ILE A 229 -9.32 12.54 -2.47
CA ILE A 229 -8.25 13.54 -2.31
C ILE A 229 -8.93 14.91 -2.22
N HIS A 230 -8.92 15.47 -1.02
CA HIS A 230 -9.65 16.68 -0.67
C HIS A 230 -8.89 17.95 -1.05
N ASP A 231 -7.57 17.89 -1.16
CA ASP A 231 -6.71 19.03 -1.48
C ASP A 231 -6.34 19.16 -2.96
N MET A 232 -6.91 18.32 -3.84
CA MET A 232 -6.62 18.37 -5.28
C MET A 232 -7.24 19.60 -5.95
N ASP A 233 -6.44 20.34 -6.71
CA ASP A 233 -6.92 21.40 -7.61
C ASP A 233 -7.57 20.77 -8.84
N ARG A 234 -8.85 20.40 -8.69
CA ARG A 234 -9.63 19.76 -9.76
C ARG A 234 -9.79 20.65 -11.00
N ALA A 235 -9.77 21.98 -10.86
CA ALA A 235 -9.91 22.89 -11.99
C ALA A 235 -8.65 22.85 -12.85
N LYS A 236 -7.48 23.04 -12.24
CA LYS A 236 -6.18 22.91 -12.91
C LYS A 236 -5.97 21.52 -13.48
N MET A 237 -6.30 20.46 -12.74
CA MET A 237 -6.16 19.09 -13.22
C MET A 237 -7.03 18.82 -14.46
N LYS A 238 -8.24 19.40 -14.55
CA LYS A 238 -9.08 19.32 -15.77
C LYS A 238 -8.50 20.13 -16.92
N GLU A 239 -8.06 21.36 -16.66
CA GLU A 239 -7.45 22.24 -17.67
C GLU A 239 -6.23 21.59 -18.33
N LEU A 240 -5.38 20.92 -17.53
CA LEU A 240 -4.19 20.21 -18.00
C LEU A 240 -4.50 18.82 -18.58
N GLY A 241 -5.78 18.39 -18.57
CA GLY A 241 -6.18 17.06 -19.06
C GLY A 241 -5.65 15.89 -18.23
N LEU A 242 -5.40 16.10 -16.94
CA LEU A 242 -4.90 15.13 -15.97
C LEU A 242 -6.01 14.50 -15.10
N LEU A 243 -7.23 15.06 -15.14
CA LEU A 243 -8.41 14.52 -14.47
C LEU A 243 -9.35 13.85 -15.46
N HIS A 244 -9.73 12.61 -15.16
CA HIS A 244 -10.52 11.75 -16.03
C HIS A 244 -11.83 11.35 -15.35
N ASN A 245 -12.88 11.16 -16.15
CA ASN A 245 -14.12 10.53 -15.69
C ASN A 245 -14.00 8.99 -15.80
N LYS A 246 -13.04 8.42 -15.05
CA LYS A 246 -12.74 6.99 -15.02
C LYS A 246 -12.50 6.55 -13.57
N ALA A 247 -12.90 5.32 -13.26
CA ALA A 247 -12.71 4.69 -11.95
C ALA A 247 -11.71 3.53 -12.05
N TYR A 248 -11.35 2.94 -10.91
CA TYR A 248 -10.50 1.76 -10.87
C TYR A 248 -11.22 0.55 -11.47
N GLU A 249 -10.52 -0.21 -12.31
CA GLU A 249 -11.04 -1.42 -12.96
C GLU A 249 -10.17 -2.62 -12.65
N ILE A 250 -10.79 -3.72 -12.20
CA ILE A 250 -10.10 -4.99 -12.05
C ILE A 250 -9.83 -5.55 -13.46
N LYS A 251 -8.55 -5.67 -13.79
CA LYS A 251 -8.13 -6.24 -15.08
C LYS A 251 -8.38 -7.75 -15.05
N ARG A 252 -9.04 -8.26 -16.11
CA ARG A 252 -9.15 -9.71 -16.34
C ARG A 252 -7.80 -10.21 -16.85
N GLU A 253 -7.29 -11.26 -16.21
CA GLU A 253 -6.11 -12.01 -16.68
C GLU A 253 -6.47 -12.88 -17.89
#